data_AF-A0AAJ2EEY3-F1
#
_entry.id   AF-A0AAJ2EEY3-F1
#
_cell.length_a   1.000
_cell.length_b   1.000
_cell.length_c   1.000
_cell.angle_alpha   90.00
_cell.angle_beta   90.00
_cell.angle_gamma   90.00
#
_symmetry.space_group_name_H-M   'P 1'
#
loop_
_entity.id
_entity.type
_entity.pdbx_description
1 polymer ?
#
loop_
_entity_poly.entity_id
_entity_poly.type
_entity_poly.pdbx_seq_one_letter_code
_entity_poly.pdbx_strand_id
1 'polypeptide(L)'
;MKHSKTLTACALAACSLMGSTHLFAQTALPPGHPDAKQLMAAEGVMTSASLARGAADVCHIDAAKIARFKDVVHTSYPDAPDFDGEWKLGLAQAQSTVDRFARLKASQPAEYKKEIGEACPALARGIDEVTAQPPQ
;
A
#
# COMPACT_ATOMS: atom_id res chain seq x y z
N MET A 1 23.05 9.71 58.58
CA MET A 1 23.55 11.04 58.16
C MET A 1 22.64 11.51 57.03
N LYS A 2 22.22 12.76 56.83
CA LYS A 2 22.22 14.02 57.58
C LYS A 2 21.30 14.94 56.73
N HIS A 3 20.37 15.60 57.42
CA HIS A 3 19.74 16.91 57.18
C HIS A 3 19.24 17.40 55.79
N SER A 4 17.98 17.82 55.89
CA SER A 4 17.20 18.82 55.16
C SER A 4 17.80 20.24 55.05
N LYS A 5 17.17 21.05 54.16
CA LYS A 5 17.14 22.52 53.97
C LYS A 5 18.06 23.00 52.82
N THR A 6 17.66 23.85 51.88
CA THR A 6 16.98 25.15 52.04
C THR A 6 16.39 25.66 50.71
N LEU A 7 15.36 26.52 50.83
CA LEU A 7 14.69 27.35 49.83
C LEU A 7 15.61 28.10 48.85
N THR A 8 15.11 28.37 47.64
CA THR A 8 15.11 29.72 47.03
C THR A 8 13.93 29.84 46.07
N ALA A 9 12.96 30.67 46.45
CA ALA A 9 11.99 31.24 45.54
C ALA A 9 12.64 32.47 44.87
N CYS A 10 12.48 32.62 43.56
CA CYS A 10 12.61 33.92 42.90
C CYS A 10 11.44 34.07 41.94
N ALA A 11 10.67 35.12 42.15
CA ALA A 11 9.45 35.44 41.42
C ALA A 11 9.76 36.22 40.12
N LEU A 12 8.70 36.39 39.32
CA LEU A 12 8.48 37.34 38.22
C LEU A 12 8.89 36.89 36.82
N ALA A 13 7.89 36.54 36.00
CA ALA A 13 7.56 37.28 34.79
C ALA A 13 6.20 36.82 34.24
N ALA A 14 5.21 37.71 34.34
CA ALA A 14 3.98 37.61 33.56
C ALA A 14 4.29 38.03 32.11
N CYS A 15 3.87 37.22 31.14
CA CYS A 15 3.50 37.70 29.81
C CYS A 15 2.41 36.77 29.26
N SER A 16 1.19 37.30 29.29
CA SER A 16 0.03 36.75 28.60
C SER A 16 0.22 36.83 27.07
N LEU A 17 -0.57 36.00 26.37
CA LEU A 17 -0.92 36.09 24.94
C LEU A 17 0.16 35.62 23.97
N MET A 18 -0.08 34.46 23.33
CA MET A 18 -0.59 34.44 21.96
C MET A 18 -0.97 33.00 21.56
N GLY A 19 -2.16 32.86 20.99
CA GLY A 19 -2.68 31.60 20.49
C GLY A 19 -1.83 31.10 19.32
N SER A 20 -1.35 29.88 19.43
CA SER A 20 -0.72 29.16 18.31
C SER A 20 -1.82 28.67 17.36
N THR A 21 -2.40 29.57 16.58
CA THR A 21 -3.04 29.17 15.33
C THR A 21 -1.94 28.70 14.39
N HIS A 22 -1.72 27.38 14.35
CA HIS A 22 -0.92 26.74 13.31
C HIS A 22 -1.62 26.97 11.97
N LEU A 23 -1.23 28.05 11.29
CA LEU A 23 -1.59 28.29 9.91
C LEU A 23 -0.78 27.29 9.08
N PHE A 24 -1.38 26.16 8.67
CA PHE A 24 -0.83 25.36 7.58
C PHE A 24 -0.88 26.23 6.33
N ALA A 25 0.22 26.92 6.04
CA ALA A 25 0.45 27.51 4.74
C ALA A 25 0.44 26.37 3.72
N GLN A 26 -0.61 26.27 2.92
CA GLN A 26 -0.67 25.38 1.78
C GLN A 26 0.32 25.90 0.74
N THR A 27 1.56 25.41 0.78
CA THR A 27 2.50 25.57 -0.33
C THR A 27 1.92 24.81 -1.50
N ALA A 28 1.27 25.51 -2.42
CA ALA A 28 0.89 24.97 -3.72
C ALA A 28 2.16 24.42 -4.38
N LEU A 29 2.15 23.13 -4.71
CA LEU A 29 3.25 22.49 -5.42
C LEU A 29 3.49 23.22 -6.76
N PRO A 30 4.75 23.38 -7.20
CA PRO A 30 5.04 24.03 -8.47
C PRO A 30 4.38 23.28 -9.64
N PRO A 31 3.86 24.00 -10.66
CA PRO A 31 3.22 23.39 -11.81
C PRO A 31 4.14 22.36 -12.49
N GLY A 32 3.60 21.17 -12.77
CA GLY A 32 4.34 20.09 -13.44
C GLY A 32 4.66 18.86 -12.59
N HIS A 33 4.35 18.87 -11.29
CA HIS A 33 4.33 17.64 -10.49
C HIS A 33 3.02 16.89 -10.73
N PRO A 34 3.04 15.54 -10.85
CA PRO A 34 1.82 14.76 -10.95
C PRO A 34 0.91 15.07 -9.75
N ASP A 35 -0.39 15.21 -10.00
CA ASP A 35 -1.33 15.47 -8.92
C ASP A 35 -1.32 14.32 -7.91
N ALA A 36 -1.47 14.62 -6.62
CA ALA A 36 -1.37 13.61 -5.57
C ALA A 36 -2.41 12.48 -5.75
N LYS A 37 -3.59 12.79 -6.30
CA LYS A 37 -4.63 11.80 -6.61
C LYS A 37 -4.17 10.84 -7.71
N GLN A 38 -3.51 11.36 -8.74
CA GLN A 38 -2.97 10.56 -9.84
C GLN A 38 -1.86 9.61 -9.35
N LEU A 39 -0.98 10.08 -8.46
CA LEU A 39 0.06 9.25 -7.87
C LEU A 39 -0.52 8.09 -7.04
N MET A 40 -1.52 8.38 -6.21
CA MET A 40 -2.19 7.35 -5.41
C MET A 40 -2.96 6.36 -6.27
N ALA A 41 -3.60 6.82 -7.36
CA ALA A 41 -4.26 5.93 -8.29
C ALA A 41 -3.26 5.02 -9.03
N ALA A 42 -2.13 5.56 -9.49
CA ALA A 42 -1.05 4.79 -10.09
C ALA A 42 -0.50 3.73 -9.13
N GLU A 43 -0.26 4.09 -7.86
CA GLU A 43 0.18 3.14 -6.82
C GLU A 43 -0.84 2.03 -6.56
N GLY A 44 -2.14 2.38 -6.55
CA GLY A 44 -3.23 1.40 -6.44
C GLY A 44 -3.25 0.40 -7.59
N VAL A 45 -3.06 0.86 -8.84
CA VAL A 45 -2.97 0.01 -10.03
C VAL A 45 -1.74 -0.90 -9.95
N MET A 46 -0.55 -0.37 -9.64
CA MET A 46 0.68 -1.15 -9.51
C MET A 46 0.57 -2.23 -8.42
N THR A 47 0.01 -1.87 -7.26
CA THR A 47 -0.20 -2.80 -6.14
C THR A 47 -1.16 -3.91 -6.54
N SER A 48 -2.28 -3.56 -7.17
CA SER A 48 -3.26 -4.52 -7.67
C SER A 48 -2.66 -5.47 -8.71
N ALA A 49 -1.87 -4.95 -9.65
CA ALA A 49 -1.17 -5.77 -10.63
C ALA A 49 -0.14 -6.71 -9.97
N SER A 50 0.59 -6.24 -8.95
CA SER A 50 1.53 -7.07 -8.19
C SER A 50 0.82 -8.24 -7.51
N LEU A 51 -0.35 -8.00 -6.92
CA LEU A 51 -1.21 -9.03 -6.34
C LEU A 51 -1.71 -10.01 -7.40
N ALA A 52 -2.14 -9.50 -8.56
CA ALA A 52 -2.60 -10.33 -9.68
C ALA A 52 -1.50 -11.28 -10.19
N ARG A 53 -0.24 -10.83 -10.26
CA ARG A 53 0.91 -11.69 -10.61
C ARG A 53 1.09 -12.81 -9.59
N GLY A 54 1.09 -12.48 -8.30
CA GLY A 54 1.18 -13.50 -7.23
C GLY A 54 0.03 -14.50 -7.28
N ALA A 55 -1.19 -14.01 -7.49
CA ALA A 55 -2.39 -14.81 -7.62
C ALA A 55 -2.31 -15.81 -8.78
N ALA A 56 -1.87 -15.37 -9.97
CA ALA A 56 -1.74 -16.21 -11.14
C ALA A 56 -0.57 -17.20 -11.02
N ASP A 57 0.62 -16.71 -10.70
CA ASP A 57 1.85 -17.49 -10.89
C ASP A 57 2.25 -18.29 -9.65
N VAL A 58 1.86 -17.86 -8.44
CA VAL A 58 2.15 -18.56 -7.19
C VAL A 58 0.94 -19.36 -6.72
N CYS A 59 -0.25 -18.75 -6.76
CA CYS A 59 -1.49 -19.35 -6.26
C CYS A 59 -2.34 -20.04 -7.32
N HIS A 60 -1.96 -19.95 -8.60
CA HIS A 60 -2.65 -20.60 -9.72
C HIS A 60 -4.14 -20.25 -9.80
N ILE A 61 -4.49 -19.00 -9.46
CA ILE A 61 -5.83 -18.46 -9.65
C ILE A 61 -6.10 -18.34 -11.15
N ASP A 62 -7.31 -18.74 -11.55
CA ASP A 62 -7.75 -18.78 -12.94
C ASP A 62 -7.60 -17.43 -13.67
N ALA A 63 -7.16 -17.48 -14.92
CA ALA A 63 -6.90 -16.31 -15.75
C ALA A 63 -8.15 -15.46 -15.98
N ALA A 64 -9.33 -16.06 -16.07
CA ALA A 64 -10.57 -15.28 -16.23
C ALA A 64 -10.94 -14.54 -14.93
N LYS A 65 -10.61 -15.09 -13.75
CA LYS A 65 -10.75 -14.36 -12.49
C LYS A 65 -9.77 -13.18 -12.42
N ILE A 66 -8.52 -13.37 -12.84
CA ILE A 66 -7.54 -12.27 -12.91
C ILE A 66 -7.96 -11.19 -13.92
N ALA A 67 -8.52 -11.57 -15.06
CA ALA A 67 -9.04 -10.62 -16.04
C ALA A 67 -10.18 -9.76 -15.45
N ARG A 68 -11.18 -10.40 -14.81
CA ARG A 68 -12.26 -9.66 -14.11
C ARG A 68 -11.72 -8.73 -13.02
N PHE A 69 -10.71 -9.17 -12.28
CA PHE A 69 -10.06 -8.34 -11.28
C PHE A 69 -9.40 -7.12 -11.92
N LYS A 70 -8.66 -7.28 -13.02
CA LYS A 70 -8.08 -6.16 -13.77
C LYS A 70 -9.16 -5.18 -14.23
N ASP A 71 -10.29 -5.67 -14.74
CA ASP A 71 -11.40 -4.83 -15.20
C ASP A 71 -11.98 -3.98 -14.05
N VAL A 72 -12.20 -4.57 -12.88
CA VAL A 72 -12.67 -3.84 -11.69
C VAL A 72 -11.64 -2.80 -11.25
N VAL A 73 -10.36 -3.17 -11.17
CA VAL A 73 -9.27 -2.24 -10.80
C VAL A 73 -9.21 -1.05 -11.77
N HIS A 74 -9.41 -1.28 -13.08
CA HIS A 74 -9.49 -0.20 -14.06
C HIS A 74 -10.61 0.80 -13.77
N THR A 75 -11.77 0.31 -13.31
CA THR A 75 -12.87 1.20 -12.90
C THR A 75 -12.64 1.86 -11.54
N SER A 76 -11.92 1.22 -10.62
CA SER A 76 -11.64 1.74 -9.27
C SER A 76 -10.60 2.85 -9.23
N TYR A 77 -9.75 2.97 -10.25
CA TYR A 77 -8.68 3.96 -10.32
C TYR A 77 -8.79 4.87 -11.57
N PRO A 78 -9.89 5.65 -11.70
CA PRO A 78 -10.11 6.47 -12.89
C PRO A 78 -9.10 7.61 -13.06
N ASP A 79 -8.39 7.97 -11.99
CA ASP A 79 -7.37 9.03 -12.00
C ASP A 79 -5.96 8.51 -12.35
N ALA A 80 -5.77 7.21 -12.57
CA ALA A 80 -4.50 6.67 -13.04
C ALA A 80 -4.29 7.10 -14.50
N PRO A 81 -3.30 7.96 -14.81
CA PRO A 81 -3.16 8.55 -16.14
C PRO A 81 -2.72 7.57 -17.22
N ASP A 82 -1.99 6.51 -16.83
CA ASP A 82 -1.57 5.41 -17.71
C ASP A 82 -1.81 4.07 -17.02
N PHE A 83 -3.07 3.65 -16.95
CA PHE A 83 -3.46 2.41 -16.29
C PHE A 83 -2.64 1.19 -16.76
N ASP A 84 -2.51 0.99 -18.08
CA ASP A 84 -1.82 -0.18 -18.62
C ASP A 84 -0.31 -0.14 -18.37
N GLY A 85 0.30 1.05 -18.40
CA GLY A 85 1.69 1.26 -18.00
C GLY A 85 1.94 0.88 -16.55
N GLU A 86 1.11 1.39 -15.63
CA GLU A 86 1.21 1.09 -14.20
C GLU A 86 0.91 -0.38 -13.90
N TRP A 87 -0.08 -0.96 -14.59
CA TRP A 87 -0.39 -2.38 -14.47
C TRP A 87 0.82 -3.24 -14.89
N LYS A 88 1.44 -2.92 -16.03
CA LYS A 88 2.63 -3.61 -16.51
C LYS A 88 3.80 -3.47 -15.53
N LEU A 89 3.99 -2.29 -14.95
CA LEU A 89 5.05 -2.05 -13.97
C LEU A 89 4.84 -2.90 -12.71
N GLY A 90 3.62 -2.93 -12.18
CA GLY A 90 3.30 -3.78 -11.02
C GLY A 90 3.50 -5.27 -11.28
N LEU A 91 3.11 -5.78 -12.46
CA LEU A 91 3.40 -7.16 -12.86
C LEU A 91 4.91 -7.45 -12.85
N ALA A 92 5.73 -6.53 -13.36
CA ALA A 92 7.17 -6.67 -13.40
C ALA A 92 7.80 -6.63 -12.00
N GLN A 93 7.33 -5.74 -11.11
CA GLN A 93 7.84 -5.60 -9.75
C GLN A 93 7.62 -6.88 -8.93
N ALA A 94 6.50 -7.57 -9.14
CA ALA A 94 6.20 -8.84 -8.47
C ALA A 94 7.08 -10.02 -8.93
N GLN A 95 7.83 -9.91 -10.04
CA GLN A 95 8.62 -11.01 -10.59
C GLN A 95 9.62 -11.61 -9.59
N SER A 96 10.29 -10.75 -8.80
CA SER A 96 11.24 -11.22 -7.77
C SER A 96 10.60 -12.11 -6.71
N THR A 97 9.32 -11.85 -6.38
CA THR A 97 8.54 -12.67 -5.45
C THR A 97 8.14 -14.00 -6.09
N VAL A 98 7.69 -13.98 -7.35
CA VAL A 98 7.40 -15.21 -8.11
C VAL A 98 8.65 -16.10 -8.17
N ASP A 99 9.80 -15.53 -8.51
CA ASP A 99 11.06 -16.26 -8.60
C ASP A 99 11.48 -16.84 -7.24
N ARG A 100 11.24 -16.11 -6.14
CA ARG A 100 11.49 -16.59 -4.77
C ARG A 100 10.63 -17.82 -4.47
N PHE A 101 9.33 -17.76 -4.76
CA PHE A 101 8.43 -18.89 -4.56
C PHE A 101 8.76 -20.08 -5.47
N ALA A 102 9.17 -19.84 -6.71
CA ALA A 102 9.64 -20.89 -7.61
C ALA A 102 10.89 -21.62 -7.04
N ARG A 103 11.87 -20.86 -6.53
CA ARG A 103 13.04 -21.43 -5.85
C ARG A 103 12.66 -22.18 -4.57
N LEU A 104 11.74 -21.63 -3.77
CA LEU A 104 11.27 -22.28 -2.55
C LEU A 104 10.58 -23.62 -2.87
N LYS A 105 9.71 -23.65 -3.88
CA LYS A 105 9.05 -24.87 -4.36
C LYS A 105 10.04 -25.96 -4.76
N ALA A 106 11.13 -25.59 -5.44
CA ALA A 106 12.15 -26.52 -5.89
C ALA A 106 13.06 -27.02 -4.75
N SER A 107 13.43 -26.14 -3.81
CA SER A 107 14.41 -26.45 -2.76
C SER A 107 13.78 -27.00 -1.48
N GLN A 108 12.60 -26.52 -1.10
CA GLN A 108 11.93 -26.80 0.18
C GLN A 108 10.42 -26.95 -0.03
N PRO A 109 9.95 -28.04 -0.67
CA PRO A 109 8.55 -28.18 -1.08
C PRO A 109 7.56 -28.24 0.09
N ALA A 110 7.99 -28.67 1.29
CA ALA A 110 7.14 -28.65 2.48
C ALA A 110 6.89 -27.21 2.98
N GLU A 111 7.93 -26.38 3.04
CA GLU A 111 7.79 -24.97 3.43
C GLU A 111 7.00 -24.19 2.39
N TYR A 112 7.27 -24.43 1.09
CA TYR A 112 6.45 -23.85 0.02
C TYR A 112 4.95 -24.13 0.22
N LYS A 113 4.59 -25.40 0.49
CA LYS A 113 3.18 -25.78 0.72
C LYS A 113 2.57 -25.08 1.94
N LYS A 114 3.36 -24.93 3.01
CA LYS A 114 2.93 -24.20 4.21
C LYS A 114 2.66 -22.73 3.90
N GLU A 115 3.61 -22.03 3.28
CA GLU A 115 3.47 -20.61 2.95
C GLU A 115 2.26 -20.35 2.02
N ILE A 116 2.12 -21.12 0.94
CA ILE A 116 0.98 -20.92 0.02
C ILE A 116 -0.36 -21.35 0.64
N GLY A 117 -0.34 -22.31 1.57
CA GLY A 117 -1.53 -22.80 2.25
C GLY A 117 -2.20 -21.72 3.10
N GLU A 118 -1.40 -20.79 3.65
CA GLU A 118 -1.90 -19.64 4.41
C GLU A 118 -2.22 -18.45 3.49
N ALA A 119 -1.31 -18.13 2.56
CA ALA A 119 -1.40 -16.91 1.75
C ALA A 119 -2.45 -16.98 0.64
N CYS A 120 -2.53 -18.09 -0.10
CA CYS A 120 -3.36 -18.18 -1.30
C CYS A 120 -4.87 -18.13 -1.03
N PRO A 121 -5.41 -18.75 0.03
CA PRO A 121 -6.83 -18.58 0.37
C PRO A 121 -7.20 -17.13 0.71
N ALA A 122 -6.32 -16.42 1.42
CA ALA A 122 -6.55 -15.01 1.75
C ALA A 122 -6.54 -14.14 0.48
N LEU A 123 -5.56 -14.35 -0.41
CA LEU A 123 -5.47 -13.63 -1.69
C LEU A 123 -6.67 -13.91 -2.60
N ALA A 124 -7.10 -15.18 -2.70
CA ALA A 124 -8.27 -15.56 -3.49
C ALA A 124 -9.54 -14.86 -2.99
N ARG A 125 -9.75 -14.82 -1.67
CA ARG A 125 -10.88 -14.11 -1.07
C ARG A 125 -10.81 -12.60 -1.32
N GLY A 126 -9.65 -11.98 -1.17
CA GLY A 126 -9.49 -10.55 -1.45
C GLY A 126 -9.85 -10.20 -2.90
N ILE A 127 -9.46 -11.04 -3.87
CA ILE A 127 -9.86 -10.86 -5.27
C ILE A 127 -11.37 -11.04 -5.45
N ASP A 128 -11.98 -12.02 -4.77
CA ASP A 128 -13.43 -12.24 -4.81
C ASP A 128 -14.20 -11.07 -4.21
N GLU A 129 -13.74 -10.51 -3.09
CA GLU A 129 -14.34 -9.34 -2.45
C GLU A 129 -14.31 -8.12 -3.36
N VAL A 130 -13.18 -7.83 -4.01
CA VAL A 130 -13.08 -6.73 -4.97
C VAL A 130 -13.98 -6.97 -6.18
N THR A 131 -14.03 -8.19 -6.71
CA THR A 131 -14.80 -8.50 -7.93
C THR A 131 -16.30 -8.70 -7.68
N ALA A 132 -16.73 -8.89 -6.43
CA ALA A 132 -18.14 -9.02 -6.07
C ALA A 132 -18.83 -7.66 -5.82
N GLN A 133 -18.06 -6.58 -5.66
CA GLN A 133 -18.62 -5.25 -5.43
C GLN A 133 -19.11 -4.64 -6.76
N PRO A 134 -20.32 -4.05 -6.80
CA PRO A 134 -20.72 -3.24 -7.94
C PRO A 134 -19.77 -2.04 -8.08
N PRO A 135 -19.48 -1.58 -9.31
CA PRO A 135 -18.63 -0.40 -9.52
C PRO A 135 -19.22 0.80 -8.75
N GLN A 136 -18.37 1.48 -7.97
CA GLN A 136 -18.75 2.71 -7.24
C GLN A 136 -18.77 3.92 -8.16
#